data_AF-D1G4T5-F1
#
_entry.id   AF-D1G4T5-F1
#
_cell.length_a   1.000
_cell.length_b   1.000
_cell.length_c   1.000
_cell.angle_alpha   90.00
_cell.angle_beta   90.00
_cell.angle_gamma   90.00
#
_symmetry.space_group_name_H-M   'P 1'
#
loop_
_entity.id
_entity.type
_entity.pdbx_description
1 polymer ?
#
loop_
_entity_poly.entity_id
_entity_poly.type
_entity_poly.pdbx_seq_one_letter_code
_entity_poly.pdbx_strand_id
1 'polypeptide(L)'
;GFIGKLLADAGIELVFADVNQVVLDALNARHEYPVHVVGEQAKVEIVKGVSAVNSTSDDIVALIAEVDIVTTAVGPQILERIAGGVAKGLACRRDNGNVRPLNIIACENMVRGTSQLKQHVLKALPEQYHAWVEAHVGFVDSAVDRIVPPSEAGSNDPLEVTVET
;
A
#
# COMPACT_ATOMS: atom_id res chain seq x y z
N GLY A 1 8.40 4.58 5.75
CA GLY A 1 8.95 5.96 5.79
C GLY A 1 7.92 7.05 5.50
N PHE A 2 7.14 6.94 4.43
CA PHE A 2 6.23 8.02 3.98
C PHE A 2 4.74 7.67 4.06
N ILE A 3 4.23 6.97 3.04
CA ILE A 3 2.78 6.76 2.84
C ILE A 3 2.15 6.04 4.02
N GLY A 4 2.69 4.88 4.41
CA GLY A 4 2.18 4.14 5.56
C GLY A 4 2.26 4.92 6.87
N LYS A 5 3.30 5.74 7.06
CA LYS A 5 3.40 6.63 8.24
C LYS A 5 2.26 7.64 8.27
N LEU A 6 2.00 8.33 7.15
CA LEU A 6 0.91 9.31 7.07
C LEU A 6 -0.46 8.69 7.35
N LEU A 7 -0.71 7.47 6.84
CA LEU A 7 -1.96 6.76 7.09
C LEU A 7 -2.10 6.39 8.57
N ALA A 8 -1.05 5.84 9.18
CA ALA A 8 -1.06 5.49 10.60
C ALA A 8 -1.20 6.72 11.51
N ASP A 9 -0.50 7.82 11.21
CA ASP A 9 -0.62 9.09 11.95
C ASP A 9 -2.03 9.69 11.84
N ALA A 10 -2.73 9.44 10.73
CA ALA A 10 -4.13 9.84 10.55
C ALA A 10 -5.13 8.92 11.31
N GLY A 11 -4.64 7.91 12.03
CA GLY A 11 -5.47 6.97 12.78
C GLY A 11 -6.15 5.90 11.91
N ILE A 12 -5.65 5.68 10.69
CA ILE A 12 -6.16 4.62 9.80
C ILE A 12 -5.53 3.29 10.21
N GLU A 13 -6.37 2.25 10.34
CA GLU A 13 -5.88 0.87 10.50
C GLU A 13 -5.09 0.45 9.26
N LEU A 14 -3.83 0.07 9.44
CA LEU A 14 -2.88 -0.11 8.36
C LEU A 14 -2.34 -1.54 8.30
N VAL A 15 -2.55 -2.18 7.15
CA VAL A 15 -1.95 -3.47 6.80
C VAL A 15 -1.00 -3.29 5.63
N PHE A 16 0.27 -3.63 5.82
CA PHE A 16 1.25 -3.68 4.75
C PHE A 16 1.12 -4.99 3.96
N ALA A 17 1.43 -4.95 2.66
CA ALA A 17 1.49 -6.15 1.83
C ALA A 17 2.82 -6.19 1.07
N ASP A 18 3.63 -7.21 1.32
CA ASP A 18 4.95 -7.37 0.70
C ASP A 18 5.27 -8.86 0.47
N VAL A 19 6.37 -9.16 -0.23
CA VAL A 19 6.91 -10.51 -0.40
C VAL A 19 8.10 -10.80 0.53
N ASN A 20 8.68 -9.75 1.13
CA ASN A 20 9.83 -9.88 2.01
C ASN A 20 9.41 -10.40 3.39
N GLN A 21 9.50 -11.73 3.58
CA GLN A 21 9.07 -12.39 4.82
C GLN A 21 9.72 -11.82 6.08
N VAL A 22 10.99 -11.38 6.02
CA VAL A 22 11.68 -10.80 7.18
C VAL A 22 10.99 -9.51 7.65
N VAL A 23 10.56 -8.67 6.71
CA VAL A 23 9.83 -7.43 7.01
C VAL A 23 8.42 -7.74 7.54
N LEU A 24 7.73 -8.71 6.92
CA LEU A 24 6.39 -9.13 7.34
C LEU A 24 6.40 -9.67 8.77
N ASP A 25 7.34 -10.58 9.07
CA ASP A 25 7.48 -11.19 10.40
C ASP A 25 7.81 -10.12 11.44
N ALA A 26 8.72 -9.18 11.13
CA ALA A 26 9.07 -8.11 12.03
C ALA A 26 7.88 -7.16 12.30
N LEU A 27 7.10 -6.78 11.27
CA LEU A 27 5.91 -5.94 11.42
C LEU A 27 4.85 -6.63 12.29
N ASN A 28 4.59 -7.91 12.05
CA ASN A 28 3.60 -8.67 12.81
C ASN A 28 4.07 -9.02 14.22
N ALA A 29 5.38 -9.13 14.48
CA ALA A 29 5.89 -9.37 15.82
C ALA A 29 5.84 -8.11 16.70
N ARG A 30 6.09 -6.93 16.10
CA ARG A 30 6.24 -5.67 16.84
C ARG A 30 4.97 -4.82 16.83
N HIS A 31 4.19 -4.87 15.75
CA HIS A 31 3.10 -3.94 15.46
C HIS A 31 3.49 -2.46 15.47
N GLU A 32 4.79 -2.18 15.40
CA GLU A 32 5.37 -0.84 15.38
C GLU A 32 6.76 -0.83 14.74
N TYR A 33 7.15 0.34 14.20
CA TYR A 33 8.50 0.56 13.65
C TYR A 33 8.96 2.02 13.82
N PRO A 34 10.29 2.26 13.95
CA PRO A 34 10.84 3.60 14.06
C PRO A 34 11.01 4.27 12.69
N VAL A 35 10.73 5.57 12.65
CA VAL A 35 11.04 6.46 11.53
C VAL A 35 11.97 7.56 12.03
N HIS A 36 13.19 7.58 11.49
CA HIS A 36 14.18 8.60 11.78
C HIS A 36 13.92 9.79 10.87
N VAL A 37 13.42 10.90 11.44
CA VAL A 37 13.23 12.15 10.71
C VAL A 37 14.49 12.98 10.90
N VAL A 38 15.19 13.26 9.80
CA VAL A 38 16.44 14.03 9.77
C VAL A 38 16.21 15.42 9.13
N GLY A 39 16.95 16.42 9.59
CA GLY A 39 16.76 17.83 9.20
C GLY A 39 17.38 18.76 10.24
N GLU A 40 16.80 19.94 10.44
CA GLU A 40 17.24 20.88 11.50
C GLU A 40 17.11 20.28 12.90
N GLN A 41 16.07 19.47 13.13
CA GLN A 41 15.84 18.77 14.39
C GLN A 41 15.64 17.27 14.11
N ALA A 42 16.68 16.48 14.36
CA ALA A 42 16.60 15.04 14.27
C ALA A 42 15.67 14.48 15.37
N LYS A 43 14.72 13.64 14.99
CA LYS A 43 13.82 12.94 15.92
C LYS A 43 13.50 11.54 15.42
N VAL A 44 13.11 10.67 16.35
CA VAL A 44 12.58 9.34 16.04
C VAL A 44 11.10 9.33 16.35
N GLU A 45 10.30 8.98 15.36
CA GLU A 45 8.85 8.82 15.49
C GLU A 45 8.50 7.34 15.40
N ILE A 46 7.68 6.85 16.32
CA ILE A 46 7.26 5.44 16.33
C ILE A 46 5.89 5.35 15.68
N VAL A 47 5.82 4.63 14.57
CA VAL A 47 4.55 4.26 13.93
C VAL A 47 4.04 2.99 14.60
N LYS A 48 2.77 2.97 15.03
CA LYS A 48 2.15 1.88 15.79
C LYS A 48 0.85 1.41 15.15
N GLY A 49 0.37 0.24 15.58
CA GLY A 49 -0.93 -0.30 15.17
C GLY A 49 -0.91 -0.81 13.73
N VAL A 50 0.23 -1.33 13.29
CA VAL A 50 0.41 -1.85 11.93
C VAL A 50 0.48 -3.38 11.95
N SER A 51 0.05 -3.99 10.85
CA SER A 51 0.23 -5.41 10.58
C SER A 51 0.69 -5.61 9.14
N ALA A 52 0.99 -6.83 8.75
CA ALA A 52 1.43 -7.14 7.41
C ALA A 52 0.95 -8.50 6.92
N VAL A 53 0.75 -8.64 5.60
CA VAL A 53 0.42 -9.89 4.93
C VAL A 53 1.35 -10.15 3.75
N ASN A 54 1.46 -11.42 3.34
CA ASN A 54 2.18 -11.76 2.13
C ASN A 54 1.33 -11.39 0.90
N SER A 55 1.85 -10.53 0.03
CA SER A 55 1.14 -10.03 -1.15
C SER A 55 0.87 -11.08 -2.24
N THR A 56 1.49 -12.26 -2.14
CA THR A 56 1.24 -13.40 -3.04
C THR A 56 0.21 -14.39 -2.49
N SER A 57 -0.20 -14.23 -1.22
CA SER A 57 -1.23 -15.06 -0.60
C SER A 57 -2.64 -14.57 -0.94
N ASP A 58 -3.65 -15.40 -0.66
CA ASP A 58 -5.06 -15.00 -0.83
C ASP A 58 -5.54 -14.00 0.23
N ASP A 59 -4.77 -13.74 1.29
CA ASP A 59 -5.12 -12.78 2.35
C ASP A 59 -5.32 -11.37 1.79
N ILE A 60 -4.54 -10.99 0.76
CA ILE A 60 -4.69 -9.69 0.10
C ILE A 60 -6.04 -9.53 -0.60
N VAL A 61 -6.61 -10.63 -1.11
CA VAL A 61 -7.92 -10.63 -1.78
C VAL A 61 -9.00 -10.31 -0.77
N ALA A 62 -8.95 -10.96 0.41
CA ALA A 62 -9.89 -10.71 1.49
C ALA A 62 -9.78 -9.27 2.02
N LEU A 63 -8.57 -8.74 2.18
CA LEU A 63 -8.36 -7.35 2.61
C LEU A 63 -8.95 -6.35 1.62
N ILE A 64 -8.65 -6.47 0.32
CA ILE A 64 -9.17 -5.57 -0.71
C ILE A 64 -10.71 -5.62 -0.77
N ALA A 65 -11.31 -6.76 -0.44
CA ALA A 65 -12.76 -6.89 -0.33
C ALA A 65 -13.38 -6.07 0.81
N GLU A 66 -12.60 -5.63 1.80
CA GLU A 66 -13.12 -4.97 3.00
C GLU A 66 -12.63 -3.54 3.22
N VAL A 67 -11.38 -3.23 2.88
CA VAL A 67 -10.75 -1.92 3.17
C VAL A 67 -11.42 -0.76 2.44
N ASP A 68 -11.21 0.46 2.92
CA ASP A 68 -11.73 1.68 2.29
C ASP A 68 -10.70 2.38 1.38
N ILE A 69 -9.40 2.10 1.58
CA ILE A 69 -8.30 2.68 0.80
C ILE A 69 -7.24 1.60 0.51
N VAL A 70 -6.70 1.61 -0.72
CA VAL A 70 -5.51 0.85 -1.12
C VAL A 70 -4.46 1.82 -1.64
N THR A 71 -3.25 1.78 -1.10
CA THR A 71 -2.11 2.58 -1.59
C THR A 71 -0.96 1.70 -2.07
N THR A 72 -0.19 2.16 -3.05
CA THR A 72 1.01 1.44 -3.53
C THR A 72 2.26 2.32 -3.49
N ALA A 73 3.42 1.72 -3.24
CA ALA A 73 4.74 2.33 -3.39
C ALA A 73 5.76 1.23 -3.75
N VAL A 74 5.52 0.54 -4.87
CA VAL A 74 6.18 -0.73 -5.25
C VAL A 74 7.05 -0.61 -6.51
N GLY A 75 6.97 0.53 -7.20
CA GLY A 75 7.65 0.80 -8.45
C GLY A 75 6.86 0.35 -9.70
N PRO A 76 7.11 0.98 -10.87
CA PRO A 76 6.35 0.75 -12.11
C PRO A 76 6.27 -0.71 -12.53
N GLN A 77 7.38 -1.45 -12.39
CA GLN A 77 7.47 -2.86 -12.82
C GLN A 77 6.62 -3.79 -11.97
N ILE A 78 6.33 -3.42 -10.73
CA ILE A 78 5.57 -4.24 -9.78
C ILE A 78 4.08 -3.90 -9.85
N LEU A 79 3.69 -2.69 -10.26
CA LEU A 79 2.28 -2.31 -10.46
C LEU A 79 1.51 -3.31 -11.33
N GLU A 80 2.08 -3.71 -12.47
CA GLU A 80 1.45 -4.71 -13.35
C GLU A 80 1.32 -6.08 -12.66
N ARG A 81 2.30 -6.46 -11.84
CA ARG A 81 2.31 -7.76 -11.14
C ARG A 81 1.23 -7.85 -10.08
N ILE A 82 0.97 -6.76 -9.35
CA ILE A 82 -0.06 -6.74 -8.29
C ILE A 82 -1.47 -6.60 -8.85
N ALA A 83 -1.63 -6.18 -10.12
CA ALA A 83 -2.94 -5.91 -10.72
C ALA A 83 -3.88 -7.12 -10.70
N GLY A 84 -3.34 -8.34 -10.86
CA GLY A 84 -4.13 -9.57 -10.77
C GLY A 84 -4.71 -9.83 -9.37
N GLY A 85 -3.94 -9.53 -8.32
CA GLY A 85 -4.41 -9.62 -6.92
C GLY A 85 -5.50 -8.59 -6.63
N VAL A 86 -5.29 -7.35 -7.09
CA VAL A 86 -6.28 -6.27 -6.98
C VAL A 86 -7.57 -6.63 -7.71
N ALA A 87 -7.49 -7.13 -8.94
CA ALA A 87 -8.67 -7.56 -9.70
C ALA A 87 -9.48 -8.65 -8.99
N LYS A 88 -8.81 -9.66 -8.43
CA LYS A 88 -9.47 -10.70 -7.61
C LYS A 88 -10.15 -10.10 -6.38
N GLY A 89 -9.47 -9.19 -5.68
CA GLY A 89 -10.02 -8.48 -4.53
C GLY A 89 -11.27 -7.68 -4.87
N LEU A 90 -11.27 -6.96 -6.01
CA LEU A 90 -12.43 -6.20 -6.48
C LEU A 90 -13.61 -7.10 -6.87
N ALA A 91 -13.35 -8.23 -7.53
CA ALA A 91 -14.39 -9.22 -7.82
C ALA A 91 -15.01 -9.76 -6.53
N CYS A 92 -14.18 -10.16 -5.56
CA CYS A 92 -14.63 -10.63 -4.26
C CYS A 92 -15.44 -9.55 -3.51
N ARG A 93 -14.97 -8.29 -3.52
CA ARG A 93 -15.69 -7.14 -2.94
C ARG A 93 -17.11 -7.02 -3.47
N ARG A 94 -17.25 -7.07 -4.80
CA ARG A 94 -18.54 -6.99 -5.50
C ARG A 94 -19.41 -8.19 -5.16
N ASP A 95 -18.86 -9.40 -5.18
CA ASP A 95 -19.62 -10.63 -4.93
C ASP A 95 -20.07 -10.75 -3.47
N ASN A 96 -19.34 -10.15 -2.53
CA ASN A 96 -19.76 -9.99 -1.13
C ASN A 96 -20.84 -8.90 -0.95
N GLY A 97 -21.21 -8.17 -2.01
CA GLY A 97 -22.20 -7.09 -1.93
C GLY A 97 -21.69 -5.82 -1.25
N ASN A 98 -20.37 -5.66 -1.07
CA ASN A 98 -19.80 -4.49 -0.41
C ASN A 98 -19.75 -3.29 -1.36
N VAL A 99 -20.77 -2.44 -1.28
CA VAL A 99 -20.90 -1.22 -2.11
C VAL A 99 -20.22 0.01 -1.50
N ARG A 100 -19.49 -0.11 -0.37
CA ARG A 100 -18.77 1.03 0.22
C ARG A 100 -17.69 1.50 -0.76
N PRO A 101 -17.59 2.83 -1.01
CA PRO A 101 -16.57 3.38 -1.90
C PRO A 101 -15.16 2.91 -1.50
N LEU A 102 -14.38 2.51 -2.50
CA LEU A 102 -12.97 2.15 -2.34
C LEU A 102 -12.14 3.13 -3.16
N ASN A 103 -11.11 3.73 -2.57
CA ASN A 103 -10.13 4.53 -3.30
C ASN A 103 -8.79 3.79 -3.42
N ILE A 104 -8.30 3.64 -4.63
CA ILE A 104 -6.97 3.10 -4.93
C ILE A 104 -6.09 4.27 -5.36
N ILE A 105 -4.91 4.39 -4.75
CA ILE A 105 -3.97 5.51 -4.94
C ILE A 105 -2.56 4.95 -5.11
N ALA A 106 -2.03 4.95 -6.33
CA ALA A 106 -0.64 4.57 -6.57
C ALA A 106 0.27 5.77 -6.25
N CYS A 107 1.05 5.66 -5.18
CA CYS A 107 2.02 6.65 -4.72
C CYS A 107 3.40 6.34 -5.29
N GLU A 108 3.48 6.28 -6.62
CA GLU A 108 4.69 5.93 -7.36
C GLU A 108 5.39 7.19 -7.91
N ASN A 109 6.68 7.08 -8.20
CA ASN A 109 7.40 8.08 -8.99
C ASN A 109 7.05 7.93 -10.49
N MET A 110 5.78 8.16 -10.82
CA MET A 110 5.20 8.01 -12.15
C MET A 110 4.14 9.09 -12.39
N VAL A 111 4.09 9.63 -13.61
CA VAL A 111 2.96 10.44 -14.03
C VAL A 111 1.74 9.55 -14.17
N ARG A 112 0.68 9.87 -13.42
CA ARG A 112 -0.60 9.14 -13.41
C ARG A 112 -0.42 7.63 -13.17
N GLY A 113 0.36 7.27 -12.16
CA GLY A 113 0.63 5.87 -11.80
C GLY A 113 -0.66 5.08 -11.51
N THR A 114 -1.66 5.73 -10.91
CA THR A 114 -2.93 5.08 -10.57
C THR A 114 -3.78 4.80 -11.81
N SER A 115 -3.80 5.72 -12.77
CA SER A 115 -4.41 5.48 -14.08
C SER A 115 -3.78 4.30 -14.81
N GLN A 116 -2.46 4.14 -14.73
CA GLN A 116 -1.76 2.98 -15.31
C GLN A 116 -2.14 1.69 -14.57
N LEU A 117 -2.16 1.71 -13.24
CA LEU A 117 -2.65 0.58 -12.44
C LEU A 117 -4.10 0.21 -12.82
N LYS A 118 -5.00 1.19 -13.01
CA LYS A 118 -6.38 0.96 -13.48
C LYS A 118 -6.42 0.13 -14.76
N GLN A 119 -5.57 0.46 -15.74
CA GLN A 119 -5.51 -0.28 -17.01
C GLN A 119 -5.09 -1.74 -16.81
N HIS A 120 -4.06 -1.99 -16.01
CA HIS A 120 -3.64 -3.36 -15.69
C HIS A 120 -4.72 -4.14 -14.94
N VAL A 121 -5.39 -3.50 -13.97
CA VAL A 121 -6.47 -4.12 -13.19
C VAL A 121 -7.66 -4.47 -14.08
N LEU A 122 -8.13 -3.56 -14.92
CA LEU A 122 -9.25 -3.83 -15.83
C LEU A 122 -8.94 -4.92 -16.86
N LYS A 123 -7.68 -5.02 -17.32
CA LYS A 123 -7.23 -6.10 -18.20
C LYS A 123 -7.26 -7.47 -17.51
N ALA A 124 -6.97 -7.52 -16.21
CA ALA A 124 -7.00 -8.75 -15.42
C ALA A 124 -8.40 -9.10 -14.87
N LEU A 125 -9.32 -8.12 -14.85
CA LEU A 125 -10.66 -8.25 -14.30
C LEU A 125 -11.67 -8.67 -15.39
N PRO A 126 -12.50 -9.71 -15.18
CA PRO A 126 -13.56 -10.06 -16.12
C PRO A 126 -14.53 -8.90 -16.39
N GLU A 127 -14.94 -8.71 -17.65
CA GLU A 127 -15.75 -7.57 -18.09
C GLU A 127 -17.06 -7.36 -17.32
N GLN A 128 -17.67 -8.45 -16.82
CA GLN A 128 -18.90 -8.39 -16.02
C GLN A 128 -18.77 -7.54 -14.74
N TYR A 129 -17.56 -7.31 -14.24
CA TYR A 129 -17.29 -6.50 -13.04
C TYR A 129 -17.00 -5.03 -13.36
N HIS A 130 -16.71 -4.68 -14.62
CA HIS A 130 -16.18 -3.36 -14.98
C HIS A 130 -17.14 -2.22 -14.64
N ALA A 131 -18.43 -2.38 -14.97
CA ALA A 131 -19.44 -1.37 -14.64
C ALA A 131 -19.59 -1.14 -13.13
N TRP A 132 -19.44 -2.21 -12.34
CA TRP A 132 -19.46 -2.10 -10.88
C TRP A 132 -18.23 -1.36 -10.36
N VAL A 133 -17.04 -1.68 -10.88
CA VAL A 133 -15.80 -0.99 -10.50
C VAL A 133 -15.86 0.49 -10.84
N GLU A 134 -16.35 0.85 -12.03
CA GLU A 134 -16.48 2.26 -12.45
C GLU A 134 -17.41 3.05 -11.51
N ALA A 135 -18.43 2.41 -10.94
CA ALA A 135 -19.39 3.05 -10.05
C ALA A 135 -18.93 3.14 -8.58
N HIS A 136 -18.06 2.24 -8.11
CA HIS A 136 -17.74 2.10 -6.68
C HIS A 136 -16.26 2.28 -6.32
N VAL A 137 -15.36 2.31 -7.32
CA VAL A 137 -13.91 2.35 -7.09
C VAL A 137 -13.30 3.58 -7.74
N GLY A 138 -12.73 4.47 -6.91
CA GLY A 138 -11.93 5.60 -7.36
C GLY A 138 -10.49 5.17 -7.63
N PHE A 139 -9.99 5.39 -8.84
CA PHE A 139 -8.56 5.32 -9.15
C PHE A 139 -8.00 6.74 -9.17
N VAL A 140 -7.42 7.16 -8.05
CA VAL A 140 -7.00 8.55 -7.82
C VAL A 140 -5.52 8.70 -8.12
N ASP A 141 -5.17 9.43 -9.18
CA ASP A 141 -3.78 9.77 -9.47
C ASP A 141 -3.19 10.65 -8.37
N SER A 142 -1.93 10.40 -8.03
CA SER A 142 -1.20 11.16 -7.01
C SER A 142 0.14 11.67 -7.55
N ALA A 143 0.68 12.67 -6.88
CA ALA A 143 2.06 13.10 -7.02
C ALA A 143 2.66 13.11 -5.61
N VAL A 144 3.75 12.38 -5.43
CA VAL A 144 4.41 12.22 -4.13
C VAL A 144 5.86 12.66 -4.27
N ASP A 145 6.32 13.45 -3.30
CA ASP A 145 7.69 13.94 -3.24
C ASP A 145 8.18 13.83 -1.80
N ARG A 146 9.16 12.96 -1.59
CA ARG A 146 9.89 12.83 -0.33
C ARG A 146 11.19 12.07 -0.60
N ILE A 147 12.31 12.63 -0.17
CA ILE A 147 13.60 11.94 -0.21
C ILE A 147 13.66 10.93 0.93
N VAL A 148 13.86 9.67 0.56
CA VAL A 148 14.09 8.55 1.49
C VAL A 148 15.49 8.00 1.21
N PRO A 149 16.52 8.44 1.95
CA PRO A 149 17.87 7.92 1.75
C PRO A 149 17.94 6.42 2.05
N PRO A 150 18.92 5.71 1.47
CA PRO A 150 19.17 4.32 1.84
C PRO A 150 19.47 4.22 3.35
N SER A 151 19.09 3.10 3.96
CA SER A 151 19.35 2.82 5.38
C SER A 151 20.84 2.98 5.71
N GLU A 152 21.15 3.46 6.91
CA GLU A 152 22.53 3.63 7.35
C GLU A 152 23.28 2.29 7.35
N ALA A 153 24.53 2.32 6.89
CA ALA A 153 25.38 1.13 6.86
C ALA A 153 25.60 0.62 8.29
N GLY A 154 25.12 -0.59 8.59
CA GLY A 154 25.25 -1.24 9.90
C GLY A 154 23.98 -1.27 10.76
N SER A 155 22.87 -0.70 10.28
CA SER A 155 21.56 -0.94 10.91
C SER A 155 21.12 -2.39 10.66
N ASN A 156 20.74 -3.08 11.74
CA ASN A 156 20.26 -4.47 11.71
C ASN A 156 18.73 -4.57 11.83
N ASP A 157 18.03 -3.45 12.01
CA ASP A 157 16.58 -3.44 12.12
C ASP A 157 15.95 -3.40 10.71
N PRO A 158 15.26 -4.48 10.26
CA PRO A 158 14.67 -4.54 8.93
C PRO A 158 13.50 -3.56 8.72
N LEU A 159 12.99 -2.92 9.79
CA LEU A 159 11.89 -1.96 9.73
C LEU A 159 12.35 -0.50 9.85
N GLU A 160 13.61 -0.27 10.17
CA GLU A 160 14.14 1.08 10.37
C GLU A 160 14.22 1.82 9.03
N VAL A 161 13.75 3.07 9.05
CA VAL A 161 13.74 3.94 7.86
C VAL A 161 14.05 5.37 8.24
N THR A 162 14.90 6.01 7.44
CA THR A 162 15.26 7.42 7.59
C THR A 162 14.58 8.25 6.51
N VAL A 163 14.04 9.40 6.88
CA VAL A 163 13.35 10.34 5.97
C VAL A 163 13.73 11.77 6.31
N GLU A 164 13.71 12.65 5.31
CA GLU A 164 13.82 14.10 5.56
C GLU A 164 12.56 14.67 6.25
N THR A 165 12.72 15.85 6.86
CA THR A 165 11.65 16.58 7.57
C THR A 165 10.59 17.12 6.61
#